data_AF-A0A970HYN0-F1
#
_entry.id   AF-A0A970HYN0-F1
#
_cell.length_a   1.000
_cell.length_b   1.000
_cell.length_c   1.000
_cell.angle_alpha   90.00
_cell.angle_beta   90.00
_cell.angle_gamma   90.00
#
_symmetry.space_group_name_H-M   'P 1'
#
loop_
_entity.id
_entity.type
_entity.pdbx_description
1 polymer ?
#
loop_
_entity_poly.entity_id
_entity_poly.type
_entity_poly.pdbx_seq_one_letter_code
_entity_poly.pdbx_strand_id
1 'polypeptide(L)' 'VSVCPLNLEPYLLMTLSEKGEFERAAGEGITDCMECGSCSYCCPAHRPLLDYIRLGKSEAIKMARKQLVK' A
#
# COMPACT_ATOMS: atom_id res chain seq x y z
N VAL A 1 0.26 -11.28 10.38
CA VAL A 1 1.07 -10.06 10.10
C VAL A 1 2.08 -9.91 11.23
N SER A 2 3.36 -10.24 11.02
CA SER A 2 4.39 -10.26 12.07
C SER A 2 5.44 -9.13 11.96
N VAL A 3 5.52 -8.44 10.82
CA VAL A 3 6.61 -7.47 10.53
C VAL A 3 6.14 -6.03 10.29
N CYS A 4 4.84 -5.82 10.02
CA CYS A 4 4.34 -4.46 9.82
C CYS A 4 3.99 -3.85 11.19
N PRO A 5 4.60 -2.72 11.59
CA PRO A 5 4.32 -2.09 12.88
C PRO A 5 2.90 -1.51 12.96
N LEU A 6 2.26 -1.28 11.81
CA LEU A 6 0.91 -0.74 11.68
C LEU A 6 -0.15 -1.84 11.50
N ASN A 7 0.24 -3.11 11.61
CA ASN A 7 -0.64 -4.26 11.37
C ASN A 7 -1.36 -4.27 10.00
N LEU A 8 -0.80 -3.58 9.01
CA LEU A 8 -1.30 -3.63 7.63
C LEU A 8 -1.02 -4.99 7.01
N GLU A 9 -1.67 -5.27 5.88
CA GLU A 9 -1.43 -6.46 5.06
C GLU A 9 -0.63 -6.11 3.78
N PRO A 10 0.71 -6.01 3.83
CA PRO A 10 1.54 -5.60 2.70
C PRO A 10 1.31 -6.40 1.42
N TYR A 11 1.04 -7.70 1.54
CA TYR A 11 0.80 -8.57 0.41
C TYR A 11 -0.48 -8.19 -0.34
N LEU A 12 -1.56 -7.97 0.39
CA LEU A 12 -2.83 -7.52 -0.16
C LEU A 12 -2.65 -6.12 -0.77
N LEU A 13 -2.03 -5.19 -0.05
CA LEU A 13 -1.79 -3.83 -0.52
C LEU A 13 -0.96 -3.79 -1.81
N MET A 14 0.13 -4.57 -1.90
CA MET A 14 0.89 -4.72 -3.14
C MET A 14 0.00 -5.25 -4.27
N THR A 15 -0.79 -6.29 -4.01
CA THR A 15 -1.63 -6.92 -5.03
C THR A 15 -2.72 -5.97 -5.54
N LEU A 16 -3.31 -5.16 -4.66
CA LEU A 16 -4.28 -4.14 -5.03
C LEU A 16 -3.62 -3.02 -5.85
N SER A 17 -2.45 -2.54 -5.42
CA SER A 17 -1.66 -1.56 -6.18
C SER A 17 -1.26 -2.06 -7.55
N GLU A 18 -0.83 -3.31 -7.66
CA GLU A 18 -0.45 -3.98 -8.91
C GLU A 18 -1.63 -4.09 -9.88
N LYS A 19 -2.84 -4.30 -9.35
CA LYS A 19 -4.10 -4.37 -10.12
C LYS A 19 -4.71 -2.99 -10.43
N GLY A 20 -4.15 -1.90 -9.91
CA GLY A 20 -4.72 -0.56 -10.04
C GLY A 20 -5.98 -0.32 -9.19
N GLU A 21 -6.25 -1.21 -8.23
CA GLU A 21 -7.42 -1.18 -7.34
C GLU A 21 -7.19 -0.24 -6.15
N PHE A 22 -6.86 1.03 -6.44
CA PHE A 22 -6.40 1.99 -5.43
C PHE A 22 -7.50 2.42 -4.45
N GLU A 23 -8.77 2.40 -4.86
CA GLU A 23 -9.90 2.70 -3.99
C GLU A 23 -10.06 1.64 -2.90
N ARG A 24 -9.93 0.37 -3.28
CA ARG A 24 -9.87 -0.74 -2.32
C ARG A 24 -8.62 -0.68 -1.47
N ALA A 25 -7.47 -0.36 -2.06
CA ALA A 25 -6.23 -0.20 -1.32
C ALA A 25 -6.34 0.91 -0.25
N ALA A 26 -7.03 2.01 -0.54
CA ALA A 26 -7.35 3.05 0.44
C ALA A 26 -8.23 2.53 1.57
N GLY A 27 -9.26 1.72 1.27
CA GLY A 27 -10.09 1.06 2.27
C GLY A 27 -9.33 0.08 3.18
N GLU A 28 -8.27 -0.54 2.66
CA GLU A 28 -7.36 -1.44 3.40
C GLU A 28 -6.23 -0.69 4.15
N GLY A 29 -6.24 0.65 4.17
CA GLY A 29 -5.28 1.45 4.91
C GLY A 29 -3.93 1.67 4.23
N ILE A 30 -3.85 1.60 2.89
CA ILE A 30 -2.58 1.86 2.16
C ILE A 30 -2.00 3.26 2.47
N THR A 31 -2.86 4.22 2.79
CA THR A 31 -2.49 5.59 3.14
C THR A 31 -1.80 5.70 4.49
N ASP A 32 -2.06 4.76 5.40
CA ASP A 32 -1.46 4.73 6.74
C ASP A 32 -0.03 4.21 6.71
N CYS A 33 0.37 3.52 5.62
CA CYS A 33 1.71 2.97 5.48
C CYS A 33 2.78 4.06 5.63
N MET A 34 3.64 3.93 6.64
CA MET A 34 4.77 4.84 6.90
C MET A 34 6.02 4.57 6.06
N GLU A 35 5.96 3.62 5.12
CA GLU A 35 7.05 3.31 4.18
C GLU A 35 8.37 2.85 4.83
N CYS A 36 8.29 2.19 6.00
CA CYS A 36 9.46 1.68 6.73
C CYS A 36 10.24 0.56 6.01
N GLY A 37 9.64 -0.11 5.04
CA GLY A 37 10.30 -1.15 4.23
C GLY A 37 10.48 -2.52 4.89
N SER A 38 10.05 -2.71 6.14
CA SER A 38 10.16 -4.00 6.86
C SER A 38 9.51 -5.16 6.09
N CYS A 39 8.41 -4.90 5.38
CA CYS A 39 7.72 -5.90 4.57
C CYS A 39 8.56 -6.37 3.37
N SER A 40 9.24 -5.46 2.68
CA SER A 40 10.08 -5.78 1.51
C SER A 40 11.36 -6.49 1.93
N TYR A 41 11.96 -6.08 3.05
CA TYR A 41 13.17 -6.70 3.58
C TYR A 41 12.94 -8.13 4.07
N CYS A 42 11.84 -8.38 4.78
CA CYS A 42 11.54 -9.70 5.34
C CYS A 42 10.90 -10.66 4.33
N CYS A 43 10.58 -10.22 3.12
CA CYS A 43 9.85 -11.05 2.16
C CYS A 43 10.73 -12.23 1.68
N PRO A 44 10.36 -13.50 1.95
CA PRO A 44 11.16 -14.65 1.52
C PRO A 44 11.18 -14.81 -0.01
N ALA A 45 10.17 -14.27 -0.71
CA ALA A 45 10.09 -14.26 -2.16
C ALA A 45 10.76 -13.03 -2.81
N HIS A 46 11.41 -12.17 -2.03
CA HIS A 46 12.06 -10.94 -2.49
C HIS A 46 11.16 -10.04 -3.36
N ARG A 47 9.84 -10.06 -3.10
CA ARG A 47 8.91 -9.19 -3.84
C ARG A 47 9.14 -7.73 -3.45
N PRO A 48 9.09 -6.79 -4.40
CA PRO A 48 9.25 -5.35 -4.16
C PRO A 48 7.98 -4.74 -3.53
N LEU A 49 7.57 -5.26 -2.37
CA LEU A 49 6.31 -4.87 -1.69
C LEU A 49 6.23 -3.36 -1.47
N LEU A 50 7.33 -2.76 -1.01
CA LEU A 50 7.37 -1.34 -0.69
C LEU A 50 7.17 -0.45 -1.91
N ASP A 51 7.72 -0.83 -3.07
CA ASP A 51 7.64 -0.01 -4.28
C ASP A 51 6.21 0.08 -4.80
N TYR A 52 5.49 -1.05 -4.82
CA TYR A 52 4.07 -1.07 -5.17
C TYR A 52 3.18 -0.37 -4.13
N ILE A 53 3.53 -0.47 -2.84
CA ILE A 53 2.80 0.25 -1.79
C ILE A 53 2.99 1.76 -1.93
N ARG A 54 4.20 2.24 -2.25
CA ARG A 54 4.47 3.67 -2.53
C ARG A 54 3.68 4.18 -3.72
N LEU A 55 3.65 3.39 -4.79
CA LEU A 55 2.86 3.70 -5.99
C LEU A 55 1.37 3.78 -5.65
N GLY A 56 0.82 2.75 -5.01
CA GLY A 56 -0.59 2.72 -4.64
C GLY A 56 -0.98 3.79 -3.64
N LYS A 57 -0.12 4.11 -2.67
CA LYS A 57 -0.34 5.21 -1.72
C LYS A 57 -0.42 6.56 -2.43
N SER A 58 0.50 6.81 -3.38
CA SER A 58 0.51 8.04 -4.18
C SER A 58 -0.78 8.18 -5.00
N GLU A 59 -1.22 7.10 -5.65
CA GLU A 59 -2.46 7.10 -6.43
C GLU A 59 -3.71 7.21 -5.56
N ALA A 60 -3.78 6.50 -4.43
CA ALA A 60 -4.87 6.60 -3.47
C ALA A 60 -5.03 8.03 -2.94
N ILE A 61 -3.94 8.72 -2.60
CA ILE A 61 -3.97 10.12 -2.15
C ILE A 61 -4.44 11.04 -3.28
N LYS A 62 -3.96 10.85 -4.52
CA LYS A 62 -4.42 11.63 -5.69
C LYS A 62 -5.92 11.44 -5.92
N MET A 63 -6.41 10.21 -5.83
CA MET A 63 -7.83 9.88 -5.97
C MET A 63 -8.67 10.54 -4.88
N ALA A 64 -8.26 10.41 -3.60
CA ALA A 64 -8.93 11.05 -2.47
C ALA A 64 -9.02 12.57 -2.64
N ARG A 65 -7.93 13.23 -3.08
CA ARG A 65 -7.94 14.66 -3.40
C ARG A 65 -8.90 15.01 -4.53
N LYS A 66 -8.99 14.18 -5.57
CA LYS A 66 -9.91 14.39 -6.71
C LYS A 66 -11.38 14.32 -6.28
N GLN A 67 -11.71 13.50 -5.28
CA GLN A 67 -13.08 13.37 -4.75
C GLN A 67 -13.51 14.59 -3.92
N LEU A 68 -12.58 15.27 -3.25
CA LEU A 68 -12.86 16.46 -2.42
C LEU A 68 -13.17 17.74 -3.22
N VAL A 69 -12.95 17.76 -4.53
CA VAL A 69 -13.12 18.93 -5.41
C VAL A 69 -14.40 18.83 -6.27
N LYS A 70 -15.23 17.80 -6.05
CA LYS A 70 -16.58 17.69 -6.64
C LYS A 70 -17.63 18.27 -5.70
#